data_AF-A0A510T911-F1
#
_entry.id   AF-A0A510T911-F1
#
_cell.length_a   1.000
_cell.length_b   1.000
_cell.length_c   1.000
_cell.angle_alpha   90.00
_cell.angle_beta   90.00
_cell.angle_gamma   90.00
#
_symmetry.space_group_name_H-M   'P 1'
#
loop_
_entity.id
_entity.type
_entity.pdbx_description
1 polymer ?
#
loop_
_entity_poly.entity_id
_entity_poly.type
_entity_poly.pdbx_seq_one_letter_code
_entity_poly.pdbx_strand_id
1 'polypeptide(L)'
;MFSATTRNDKAMYVSLTATLALGLAATVDANIAGGGYNYRETVSPWFRSVFAVQPDPHLMSGAPLLYRLHAISAMLLFAAWPFTRLVHMLTAPIGYLTRPYIVYRSRDTRLGTRAPRRGWERIG
;
A
#
# COMPACT_ATOMS: atom_id res chain seq x y z
N MET A 1 1.12 -25.38 -21.70
CA MET A 1 2.08 -24.60 -20.90
C MET A 1 1.32 -23.91 -19.77
N PHE A 2 1.45 -24.39 -18.54
CA PHE A 2 0.85 -23.74 -17.37
C PHE A 2 1.51 -22.37 -17.20
N SER A 3 0.77 -21.30 -17.49
CA SER A 3 1.24 -19.94 -17.27
C SER A 3 1.42 -19.76 -15.77
N ALA A 4 2.65 -19.52 -15.31
CA ALA A 4 2.99 -19.34 -13.89
C ALA A 4 2.29 -18.14 -13.22
N THR A 5 1.51 -17.35 -13.98
CA THR A 5 0.78 -16.17 -13.53
C THR A 5 -0.73 -16.38 -13.64
N THR A 6 -1.45 -16.09 -12.57
CA THR A 6 -2.92 -16.18 -12.56
C THR A 6 -3.55 -14.98 -13.28
N ARG A 7 -4.83 -15.07 -13.66
CA ARG A 7 -5.57 -13.91 -14.20
C ARG A 7 -5.61 -12.74 -13.20
N ASN A 8 -5.69 -13.05 -11.90
CA ASN A 8 -5.65 -12.06 -10.82
C ASN A 8 -4.30 -11.33 -10.78
N ASP A 9 -3.20 -12.05 -10.98
CA ASP A 9 -1.86 -11.44 -11.02
C ASP A 9 -1.72 -10.45 -12.17
N LYS A 10 -2.29 -10.76 -13.33
CA LYS A 10 -2.32 -9.81 -14.47
C LYS A 10 -3.16 -8.57 -14.15
N ALA A 11 -4.35 -8.75 -13.57
CA ALA A 11 -5.21 -7.64 -13.17
C ALA A 11 -4.53 -6.73 -12.14
N MET A 12 -3.84 -7.33 -11.16
CA MET A 12 -3.02 -6.64 -10.17
C MET A 12 -1.90 -5.81 -10.82
N TYR A 13 -1.14 -6.39 -11.76
CA TYR A 13 -0.08 -5.64 -12.43
C TYR A 13 -0.62 -4.50 -13.29
N VAL A 14 -1.78 -4.68 -13.95
CA VAL A 14 -2.42 -3.62 -14.73
C VAL A 14 -2.88 -2.48 -13.84
N SER A 15 -3.58 -2.77 -12.73
CA SER A 15 -4.06 -1.72 -11.81
C SER A 15 -2.92 -0.98 -11.14
N LEU A 16 -1.88 -1.69 -10.70
CA LEU A 16 -0.68 -1.10 -10.12
C LEU A 16 0.03 -0.20 -11.13
N THR A 17 0.30 -0.71 -12.34
CA THR A 17 1.01 0.05 -13.39
C THR A 17 0.19 1.28 -13.82
N ALA A 18 -1.12 1.15 -13.98
CA ALA A 18 -2.00 2.27 -14.30
C ALA A 18 -1.95 3.36 -13.23
N THR A 19 -2.02 2.98 -11.95
CA THR A 19 -1.95 3.92 -10.82
C THR A 19 -0.60 4.65 -10.80
N LEU A 20 0.51 3.92 -10.97
CA LEU A 20 1.86 4.50 -11.05
C LEU A 20 2.00 5.45 -12.24
N ALA A 21 1.57 5.02 -13.43
CA ALA A 21 1.68 5.83 -14.65
C ALA A 21 0.87 7.12 -14.55
N LEU A 22 -0.36 7.05 -14.01
CA LEU A 22 -1.20 8.23 -13.79
C LEU A 22 -0.57 9.20 -12.77
N GLY A 23 0.04 8.69 -11.69
CA GLY A 23 0.70 9.52 -10.68
C GLY A 23 1.96 10.20 -11.23
N LEU A 24 2.75 9.48 -12.00
CA LEU A 24 3.92 10.02 -12.69
C LEU A 24 3.50 11.07 -13.74
N ALA A 25 2.47 10.77 -14.54
CA ALA A 25 1.92 11.71 -15.51
C ALA A 25 1.42 12.99 -14.84
N ALA A 26 0.68 12.89 -13.73
CA ALA A 26 0.24 14.06 -12.96
C ALA A 26 1.42 14.88 -12.41
N THR A 27 2.50 14.21 -11.99
CA THR A 27 3.72 14.87 -11.49
C THR A 27 4.44 15.62 -12.60
N VAL A 28 4.61 14.99 -13.77
CA VAL A 28 5.22 15.61 -14.95
C VAL A 28 4.39 16.79 -15.42
N ASP A 29 3.08 16.61 -15.58
CA ASP A 29 2.17 17.65 -16.03
C ASP A 29 2.19 18.86 -15.09
N ALA A 30 2.03 18.64 -13.78
CA ALA A 30 1.99 19.72 -12.81
C ALA A 30 3.32 20.48 -12.67
N ASN A 31 4.47 19.81 -12.76
CA ASN A 31 5.77 20.45 -12.49
C ASN A 31 6.49 20.94 -13.75
N ILE A 32 6.24 20.32 -14.91
CA ILE A 32 6.98 20.59 -16.14
C ILE A 32 6.11 21.34 -17.17
N ALA A 33 4.83 20.98 -17.30
CA ALA A 33 3.97 21.51 -18.37
C ALA A 33 2.99 22.61 -17.92
N GLY A 34 2.47 22.54 -16.69
CA GLY A 34 1.30 23.29 -16.25
C GLY A 34 1.56 24.47 -15.31
N GLY A 35 2.81 24.83 -15.03
CA GLY A 35 3.14 25.97 -14.16
C GLY A 35 2.86 25.76 -12.66
N GLY A 36 2.64 24.52 -12.22
CA GLY A 36 2.39 24.15 -10.82
C GLY A 36 0.89 24.02 -10.50
N TYR A 37 0.45 22.82 -10.10
CA TYR A 37 -0.88 22.62 -9.52
C TYR A 37 -0.80 22.47 -8.00
N ASN A 38 -1.48 23.35 -7.25
CA ASN A 38 -1.51 23.26 -5.80
C ASN A 38 -2.53 22.22 -5.31
N TYR A 39 -2.17 20.94 -5.41
CA TYR A 39 -2.97 19.81 -4.93
C TYR A 39 -3.28 19.84 -3.42
N ARG A 40 -2.63 20.74 -2.66
CA ARG A 40 -2.85 20.89 -1.21
C ARG A 40 -4.18 21.57 -0.88
N GLU A 41 -4.74 22.33 -1.82
CA GLU A 41 -6.01 23.05 -1.63
C GLU A 41 -7.23 22.18 -1.98
N THR A 42 -7.02 21.09 -2.72
CA THR A 42 -8.10 20.26 -3.29
C THR A 42 -7.95 18.79 -2.89
N VAL A 43 -6.97 18.09 -3.46
CA VAL A 43 -6.77 16.65 -3.30
C VAL A 43 -6.42 16.28 -1.85
N SER A 44 -5.59 17.09 -1.19
CA SER A 44 -5.18 16.82 0.19
C SER A 44 -6.34 16.91 1.20
N PRO A 45 -7.14 17.99 1.25
CA PRO A 45 -8.31 18.04 2.12
C PRO A 45 -9.38 17.02 1.71
N TRP A 46 -9.56 16.76 0.40
CA TRP A 46 -10.46 15.70 -0.06
C TRP A 46 -10.08 14.34 0.52
N PHE A 47 -8.81 13.94 0.41
CA PHE A 47 -8.34 12.65 0.93
C PHE A 47 -8.53 12.54 2.45
N ARG A 48 -8.26 13.62 3.20
CA ARG A 48 -8.51 13.65 4.65
C ARG A 48 -9.99 13.48 4.99
N SER A 49 -10.88 14.10 4.21
CA SER A 49 -12.34 14.05 4.43
C SER A 49 -12.89 12.62 4.38
N VAL A 50 -12.29 11.75 3.55
CA VAL A 50 -12.62 10.32 3.48
C VAL A 50 -12.31 9.61 4.81
N PHE A 51 -11.13 9.84 5.41
CA PHE A 51 -10.78 9.24 6.71
C PHE A 51 -11.51 9.87 7.88
N ALA A 52 -11.93 11.13 7.75
CA ALA A 52 -12.80 11.80 8.71
C ALA A 52 -14.26 11.33 8.62
N VAL A 53 -14.59 10.42 7.71
CA VAL A 53 -15.96 9.91 7.45
C VAL A 53 -16.92 11.06 7.09
N GLN A 54 -16.40 12.11 6.45
CA GLN A 54 -17.15 13.27 5.97
C GLN A 54 -16.70 13.58 4.53
N PRO A 55 -16.96 12.70 3.55
CA PRO A 55 -16.45 12.87 2.20
C PRO A 55 -17.02 14.14 1.56
N ASP A 56 -16.15 15.01 1.05
CA ASP A 56 -16.55 16.21 0.30
C ASP A 56 -16.10 16.10 -1.18
N PRO A 57 -16.96 15.63 -2.09
CA PRO A 57 -16.63 15.49 -3.51
C PRO A 57 -16.38 16.83 -4.22
N HIS A 58 -16.85 17.96 -3.69
CA HIS A 58 -16.72 19.27 -4.35
C HIS A 58 -15.25 19.69 -4.47
N LEU A 59 -14.40 19.27 -3.52
CA LEU A 59 -12.95 19.49 -3.55
C LEU A 59 -12.26 18.87 -4.77
N MET A 60 -12.86 17.86 -5.40
CA MET A 60 -12.31 17.22 -6.61
C MET A 60 -12.92 17.76 -7.91
N SER A 61 -13.99 18.56 -7.85
CA SER A 61 -14.70 19.06 -9.05
C SER A 61 -13.81 19.92 -9.95
N GLY A 62 -12.99 20.79 -9.35
CA GLY A 62 -12.03 21.65 -10.06
C GLY A 62 -10.65 21.04 -10.27
N ALA A 63 -10.43 19.79 -9.82
CA ALA A 63 -9.11 19.17 -9.93
C ALA A 63 -8.80 18.75 -11.39
N PRO A 64 -7.54 18.88 -11.86
CA PRO A 64 -7.16 18.43 -13.17
C PRO A 64 -7.45 16.94 -13.36
N LEU A 65 -7.69 16.55 -14.62
CA LEU A 65 -8.15 15.21 -14.95
C LEU A 65 -7.18 14.11 -14.46
N LEU A 66 -5.87 14.31 -14.60
CA LEU A 66 -4.87 13.34 -14.17
C LEU A 66 -4.94 13.05 -12.66
N TYR A 67 -5.16 14.07 -11.83
CA TYR A 67 -5.33 13.90 -10.37
C TYR A 67 -6.59 13.11 -10.03
N ARG A 68 -7.71 13.37 -10.73
CA ARG A 68 -8.97 12.62 -10.55
C ARG A 68 -8.81 11.16 -10.97
N LEU A 69 -8.21 10.90 -12.14
CA LEU A 69 -7.96 9.55 -12.63
C LEU A 69 -7.00 8.78 -11.72
N HIS A 70 -5.92 9.43 -11.26
CA HIS A 70 -5.00 8.83 -10.29
C HIS A 70 -5.72 8.48 -8.98
N ALA A 71 -6.53 9.39 -8.43
CA ALA A 71 -7.29 9.13 -7.21
C ALA A 71 -8.26 7.94 -7.37
N ILE A 72 -9.00 7.86 -8.49
CA ILE A 72 -9.92 6.74 -8.75
C ILE A 72 -9.14 5.42 -8.89
N SER A 73 -8.05 5.41 -9.66
CA SER A 73 -7.22 4.20 -9.82
C SER A 73 -6.61 3.73 -8.50
N ALA A 74 -6.16 4.66 -7.63
CA ALA A 74 -5.67 4.36 -6.30
C ALA A 74 -6.76 3.77 -5.38
N MET A 75 -7.98 4.31 -5.40
CA MET A 75 -9.11 3.75 -4.64
C MET A 75 -9.49 2.34 -5.11
N LEU A 76 -9.51 2.10 -6.41
CA LEU A 76 -9.74 0.77 -6.97
C LEU A 76 -8.62 -0.21 -6.60
N LEU A 77 -7.35 0.23 -6.66
CA LEU A 77 -6.21 -0.57 -6.23
C LEU A 77 -6.31 -0.94 -4.75
N PHE A 78 -6.69 0.01 -3.89
CA PHE A 78 -6.87 -0.22 -2.46
C PHE A 78 -8.05 -1.15 -2.17
N ALA A 79 -9.15 -1.05 -2.91
CA ALA A 79 -10.28 -1.97 -2.79
C ALA A 79 -9.93 -3.40 -3.24
N ALA A 80 -9.11 -3.55 -4.29
CA ALA A 80 -8.64 -4.84 -4.79
C ALA A 80 -7.51 -5.44 -3.94
N TRP A 81 -6.80 -4.61 -3.18
CA TRP A 81 -5.60 -4.97 -2.41
C TRP A 81 -5.71 -6.27 -1.60
N PRO A 82 -6.74 -6.49 -0.73
CA PRO A 82 -6.81 -7.70 0.10
C PRO A 82 -7.05 -8.98 -0.72
N PHE A 83 -7.45 -8.86 -1.98
CA PHE A 83 -7.75 -9.99 -2.86
C PHE A 83 -6.64 -10.28 -3.88
N THR A 84 -5.54 -9.53 -3.85
CA THR A 84 -4.41 -9.69 -4.77
C THR A 84 -3.14 -10.09 -4.02
N ARG A 85 -2.10 -10.48 -4.75
CA ARG A 85 -0.79 -10.77 -4.13
C ARG A 85 -0.18 -9.56 -3.44
N LEU A 86 -0.66 -8.33 -3.65
CA LEU A 86 -0.22 -7.12 -2.95
C LEU A 86 -0.41 -7.18 -1.42
N VAL A 87 -1.20 -8.13 -0.91
CA VAL A 87 -1.29 -8.41 0.53
C VAL A 87 0.07 -8.68 1.18
N HIS A 88 1.08 -9.13 0.41
CA HIS A 88 2.44 -9.36 0.91
C HIS A 88 3.08 -8.12 1.53
N MET A 89 2.61 -6.91 1.20
CA MET A 89 3.06 -5.66 1.83
C MET A 89 2.87 -5.67 3.35
N LEU A 90 1.86 -6.39 3.88
CA LEU A 90 1.61 -6.52 5.33
C LEU A 90 2.58 -7.48 6.03
N THR A 91 3.25 -8.35 5.27
CA THR A 91 4.12 -9.40 5.81
C THR A 91 5.61 -9.02 5.75
N ALA A 92 5.92 -7.72 5.74
CA ALA A 92 7.29 -7.23 5.71
C ALA A 92 8.10 -7.83 6.89
N PRO A 93 9.21 -8.53 6.64
CA PRO A 93 9.92 -9.31 7.67
C PRO A 93 10.84 -8.44 8.54
N ILE A 94 10.33 -7.33 9.09
CA ILE A 94 11.14 -6.38 9.90
C ILE A 94 11.77 -7.10 11.11
N GLY A 95 11.05 -8.05 11.71
CA GLY A 95 11.55 -8.86 12.82
C GLY A 95 12.73 -9.79 12.49
N TYR A 96 13.04 -10.01 11.21
CA TYR A 96 14.20 -10.83 10.81
C TYR A 96 15.53 -10.19 11.22
N LEU A 97 15.57 -8.86 11.34
CA LEU A 97 16.77 -8.13 11.76
C LEU A 97 17.26 -8.56 13.16
N THR A 98 16.34 -8.99 14.03
CA THR A 98 16.65 -9.44 15.40
C THR A 98 16.36 -10.94 15.60
N ARG A 99 15.98 -11.66 14.54
CA ARG A 99 15.55 -13.06 14.64
C ARG A 99 16.74 -13.99 14.89
N PRO A 100 16.61 -14.98 15.80
CA PRO A 100 17.61 -16.03 15.95
C PRO A 100 17.86 -16.77 14.61
N TYR A 101 19.12 -17.12 14.34
CA TYR A 101 19.48 -17.91 13.15
C TYR A 101 18.80 -19.27 13.12
N ILE A 102 18.69 -19.91 14.29
CA ILE A 102 18.07 -21.23 14.45
C ILE A 102 16.81 -21.05 15.29
N VAL A 103 15.67 -21.50 14.76
CA VAL A 103 14.38 -21.47 15.47
C VAL A 103 13.96 -22.88 15.84
N TYR A 104 13.88 -23.14 17.14
CA TYR A 104 13.35 -24.39 17.69
C TYR A 104 11.86 -24.25 18.00
N ARG A 105 11.06 -25.26 17.61
CA ARG A 105 9.62 -25.33 17.92
C ARG A 105 9.36 -26.52 18.85
N SER A 106 9.16 -26.25 20.14
CA SER A 106 8.76 -27.26 21.12
C SER A 106 7.25 -27.48 21.09
N ARG A 107 6.80 -28.71 21.40
CA ARG A 107 5.38 -28.99 21.68
C ARG A 107 4.96 -28.43 23.04
N ASP A 108 5.86 -28.44 24.01
CA ASP A 108 5.62 -27.89 25.36
C ASP A 108 5.88 -26.39 25.46
N THR A 109 5.10 -25.75 26.32
CA THR A 109 5.27 -24.35 26.77
C THR A 109 6.37 -24.19 27.81
N ARG A 110 6.91 -25.30 28.34
CA ARG A 110 7.90 -25.30 29.42
C ARG A 110 9.24 -24.81 28.88
N LEU A 111 9.61 -23.59 29.28
CA LEU A 111 10.93 -23.02 28.99
C LEU A 111 12.01 -23.82 29.73
N GLY A 112 13.19 -23.95 29.12
CA GLY A 112 14.37 -24.34 29.89
C GLY A 112 14.65 -23.32 30.99
N THR A 113 15.52 -23.65 31.95
CA THR A 113 15.81 -22.83 33.14
C THR A 113 16.42 -21.44 32.87
N ARG A 114 16.71 -21.09 31.61
CA ARG A 114 17.38 -19.84 31.23
C ARG A 114 16.40 -18.82 30.65
N ALA A 115 16.48 -17.57 31.13
CA ALA A 115 15.70 -16.46 30.57
C ALA A 115 16.07 -16.19 29.09
N PRO A 116 15.08 -15.89 28.22
CA PRO A 116 15.33 -15.55 26.83
C PRO A 116 16.10 -14.23 26.72
N ARG A 117 16.97 -14.12 25.70
CA ARG A 117 17.67 -12.87 25.38
C ARG A 117 16.67 -11.85 24.80
N ARG A 118 16.94 -10.55 24.99
CA ARG A 118 16.12 -9.45 24.45
C ARG A 118 15.92 -9.62 22.94
N GLY A 119 14.67 -9.63 22.47
CA GLY A 119 14.31 -9.88 21.07
C GLY A 119 14.11 -11.36 20.70
N TRP A 120 14.32 -12.27 21.64
CA TRP A 120 14.00 -13.70 21.53
C TRP A 120 12.80 -14.08 22.42
N GLU A 121 12.10 -13.08 22.92
CA GLU A 121 10.83 -13.20 23.64
C GLU A 121 9.78 -13.74 22.66
N ARG A 122 8.93 -14.68 23.11
CA ARG A 122 7.81 -15.14 22.29
C ARG A 122 6.78 -14.01 22.23
N ILE A 123 6.35 -13.69 21.01
CA ILE A 123 5.17 -12.85 20.75
C ILE A 123 3.97 -13.70 21.16
N GLY A 124 3.32 -13.32 22.26
CA GLY A 124 2.08 -13.94 22.76
C GLY A 124 0.88 -13.46 21.96
#